data_AF-A0A1G6HSA4-F1
#
_entry.id   AF-A0A1G6HSA4-F1
#
_cell.length_a   1.000
_cell.length_b   1.000
_cell.length_c   1.000
_cell.angle_alpha   90.00
_cell.angle_beta   90.00
_cell.angle_gamma   90.00
#
_symmetry.space_group_name_H-M   'P 1'
#
loop_
_entity.id
_entity.type
_entity.pdbx_description
1 polymer ?
#
loop_
_entity_poly.entity_id
_entity_poly.type
_entity_poly.pdbx_seq_one_letter_code
_entity_poly.pdbx_strand_id
1 'polypeptide(L)'
;MANFSLYRKELEILELTKVFFIKGDFFSIHSAAIQELFFESQTNLRRDFLEIVPVSKLEQTKQLLMFLTAIASTMKHGNEYKITSHHGITKSQQQVINEIEVLEELITKESNKRFNYTVFYSWESDLENKYNRNFIEKCLENAVKRVNTKIQNGPFIKVDKDTRGITGSPDIITTILQKIDHSVCFVADVTSIGMIREKHVPNPNVMFELGYALSSLSFERVILICNIAKCELKDLPFDLGLKRIMTYKYEDNTSAEAKKQCKQKLIENLEQAIQEIVSL
;
A
#
# COMPACT_ATOMS: atom_id res chain seq x y z
N MET A 1 10.34 3.07 -12.50
CA MET A 1 10.23 2.49 -11.14
C MET A 1 9.18 3.32 -10.43
N ALA A 2 7.94 2.83 -10.31
CA ALA A 2 6.85 3.59 -9.70
C ALA A 2 6.63 3.07 -8.28
N ASN A 3 7.31 3.71 -7.33
CA ASN A 3 7.25 3.38 -5.90
C ASN A 3 5.83 3.54 -5.33
N PHE A 4 5.24 2.49 -4.77
CA PHE A 4 4.20 2.67 -3.75
C PHE A 4 4.76 2.99 -2.36
N SER A 5 6.09 3.11 -2.26
CA SER A 5 6.79 3.84 -1.19
C SER A 5 6.84 5.36 -1.39
N LEU A 6 6.24 5.92 -2.45
CA LEU A 6 6.31 7.35 -2.75
C LEU A 6 5.64 8.13 -1.61
N TYR A 7 6.40 9.06 -1.03
CA TYR A 7 5.96 9.95 0.04
C TYR A 7 5.79 9.35 1.43
N ARG A 8 6.18 8.10 1.70
CA ARG A 8 6.11 7.56 3.08
C ARG A 8 6.97 8.37 4.06
N LYS A 9 8.20 8.70 3.65
CA LYS A 9 9.11 9.51 4.46
C LYS A 9 8.62 10.95 4.58
N GLU A 10 8.02 11.46 3.52
CA GLU A 10 7.38 12.77 3.43
C GLU A 10 6.19 12.87 4.40
N LEU A 11 5.32 11.85 4.47
CA LEU A 11 4.24 11.77 5.46
C LEU A 11 4.81 11.63 6.89
N GLU A 12 5.82 10.79 7.08
CA GLU A 12 6.47 10.60 8.38
C GLU A 12 7.08 11.91 8.92
N ILE A 13 7.78 12.68 8.07
CA ILE A 13 8.36 13.96 8.50
C ILE A 13 7.31 15.02 8.77
N LEU A 14 6.19 15.03 8.04
CA LEU A 14 5.07 15.94 8.29
C LEU A 14 4.40 15.63 9.64
N GLU A 15 4.17 14.35 9.95
CA GLU A 15 3.62 13.91 11.24
C GLU A 15 4.55 14.28 12.40
N LEU A 16 5.84 13.97 12.28
CA LEU A 16 6.86 14.37 13.28
C LEU A 16 6.87 15.87 13.48
N THR A 17 6.79 16.65 12.40
CA THR A 17 6.73 18.11 12.46
C THR A 17 5.51 18.57 13.25
N LYS A 18 4.30 18.05 12.98
CA LYS A 18 3.12 18.38 13.79
C LYS A 18 3.31 18.05 15.27
N VAL A 19 3.84 16.87 15.59
CA VAL A 19 4.10 16.46 16.99
C VAL A 19 5.04 17.44 17.70
N PHE A 20 6.09 17.90 17.01
CA PHE A 20 7.00 18.92 17.54
C PHE A 20 6.28 20.26 17.77
N PHE A 21 5.45 20.69 16.83
CA PHE A 21 4.66 21.91 17.02
C PHE A 21 3.73 21.77 18.23
N ILE A 22 2.99 20.67 18.36
CA ILE A 22 2.09 20.43 19.50
C ILE A 22 2.82 20.50 20.84
N LYS A 23 4.05 19.95 20.90
CA LYS A 23 4.90 20.00 22.09
C LYS A 23 5.58 21.35 22.32
N GLY A 24 5.49 22.27 21.38
CA GLY A 24 6.20 23.56 21.41
C GLY A 24 7.70 23.45 21.14
N ASP A 25 8.15 22.33 20.56
CA ASP A 25 9.56 22.02 20.28
C ASP A 25 9.94 22.31 18.83
N PHE A 26 9.87 23.58 18.45
CA PHE A 26 10.03 24.01 17.05
C PHE A 26 11.46 23.89 16.51
N PHE A 27 12.47 23.72 17.37
CA PHE A 27 13.86 23.58 16.93
C PHE A 27 14.21 22.13 16.59
N SER A 28 13.42 21.17 17.04
CA SER A 28 13.54 19.76 16.66
C SER A 28 12.97 19.46 15.27
N ILE A 29 12.38 20.44 14.60
CA ILE A 29 11.94 20.31 13.20
C ILE A 29 13.16 20.02 12.33
N HIS A 30 13.16 18.89 11.64
CA HIS A 30 14.25 18.51 10.74
C HIS A 30 14.13 19.24 9.39
N SER A 31 14.41 20.54 9.37
CA SER A 31 14.35 21.40 8.17
C SER A 31 15.17 20.82 7.01
N ALA A 32 16.34 20.25 7.28
CA ALA A 32 17.17 19.56 6.31
C ALA A 32 16.46 18.33 5.70
N ALA A 33 15.76 17.54 6.51
CA ALA A 33 15.00 16.39 6.01
C ALA A 33 13.82 16.83 5.15
N ILE A 34 13.10 17.89 5.54
CA ILE A 34 12.04 18.48 4.70
C ILE A 34 12.62 18.95 3.35
N GLN A 35 13.79 19.60 3.38
CA GLN A 35 14.48 20.03 2.16
C GLN A 35 14.83 18.84 1.25
N GLU A 36 15.44 17.79 1.79
CA GLU A 36 15.83 16.59 1.03
C GLU A 36 14.63 15.82 0.47
N LEU A 37 13.54 15.76 1.23
CA LEU A 37 12.38 14.94 0.88
C LEU A 37 11.42 15.64 -0.09
N PHE A 38 11.31 16.98 -0.08
CA PHE A 38 10.32 17.66 -0.92
C PHE A 38 10.90 18.46 -2.09
N PHE A 39 12.20 18.76 -2.07
CA PHE A 39 12.81 19.67 -3.03
C PHE A 39 13.97 19.04 -3.81
N GLU A 40 14.10 19.41 -5.08
CA GLU A 40 15.25 19.05 -5.93
C GLU A 40 16.33 20.16 -5.97
N SER A 41 15.99 21.34 -5.47
CA SER A 41 16.89 22.49 -5.31
C SER A 41 16.41 23.36 -4.15
N GLN A 42 17.05 24.49 -3.85
CA GLN A 42 16.63 25.34 -2.73
C GLN A 42 15.16 25.81 -2.80
N THR A 43 14.58 25.91 -4.00
CA THR A 43 13.22 26.49 -4.16
C THR A 43 12.30 25.66 -5.06
N ASN A 44 12.81 24.68 -5.82
CA ASN A 44 11.97 23.86 -6.69
C ASN A 44 11.62 22.54 -6.01
N LEU A 45 10.32 22.26 -5.97
CA LEU A 45 9.80 20.96 -5.53
C LEU A 45 10.27 19.89 -6.52
N ARG A 46 10.49 18.67 -6.01
CA ARG A 46 10.84 17.55 -6.88
C ARG A 46 9.74 17.31 -7.91
N ARG A 47 10.13 16.94 -9.13
CA ARG A 47 9.18 16.71 -10.24
C ARG A 47 8.13 15.65 -9.94
N ASP A 48 8.52 14.56 -9.30
CA ASP A 48 7.59 13.50 -8.88
C ASP A 48 6.51 14.04 -7.95
N PHE A 49 6.87 14.95 -7.04
CA PHE A 49 5.94 15.55 -6.09
C PHE A 49 4.99 16.54 -6.76
N LEU A 50 5.47 17.28 -7.76
CA LEU A 50 4.62 18.17 -8.56
C LEU A 50 3.51 17.41 -9.29
N GLU A 51 3.74 16.16 -9.70
CA GLU A 51 2.73 15.36 -10.39
C GLU A 51 1.51 15.01 -9.52
N ILE A 52 1.67 15.01 -8.18
CA ILE A 52 0.58 14.69 -7.27
C ILE A 52 -0.13 15.93 -6.73
N VAL A 53 0.52 17.09 -6.73
CA VAL A 53 -0.08 18.32 -6.19
C VAL A 53 -0.96 18.98 -7.27
N PRO A 54 -2.29 19.09 -7.07
CA PRO A 54 -3.15 19.80 -8.01
C PRO A 54 -2.69 21.24 -8.20
N VAL A 55 -2.77 21.77 -9.42
CA VAL A 55 -2.33 23.13 -9.76
C VAL A 55 -2.95 24.18 -8.82
N SER A 56 -4.20 23.99 -8.41
CA SER A 56 -4.92 24.89 -7.49
C SER A 56 -4.40 24.88 -6.05
N LYS A 57 -3.57 23.91 -5.68
CA LYS A 57 -2.96 23.74 -4.35
C LYS A 57 -1.45 23.97 -4.34
N LEU A 58 -0.83 24.08 -5.53
CA LEU A 58 0.62 24.13 -5.69
C LEU A 58 1.27 25.30 -4.95
N GLU A 59 0.67 26.48 -5.02
CA GLU A 59 1.19 27.67 -4.36
C GLU A 59 1.19 27.50 -2.84
N GLN A 60 0.06 27.06 -2.26
CA GLN A 60 -0.06 26.87 -0.81
C GLN A 60 0.89 25.79 -0.30
N THR A 61 0.99 24.65 -1.01
CA THR A 61 1.93 23.57 -0.67
C THR A 61 3.38 24.07 -0.67
N LYS A 62 3.78 24.81 -1.71
CA LYS A 62 5.14 25.35 -1.79
C LYS A 62 5.42 26.35 -0.67
N GLN A 63 4.48 27.25 -0.39
CA GLN A 63 4.62 28.24 0.68
C GLN A 63 4.75 27.59 2.07
N LEU A 64 3.98 26.55 2.35
CA LEU A 64 4.10 25.78 3.60
C LEU A 64 5.48 25.14 3.72
N LEU A 65 5.90 24.38 2.71
CA LEU A 65 7.17 23.64 2.76
C LEU A 65 8.37 24.59 2.88
N MET A 66 8.37 25.71 2.14
CA MET A 66 9.39 26.75 2.27
C MET A 66 9.35 27.45 3.64
N PHE A 67 8.16 27.61 4.24
CA PHE A 67 8.06 28.16 5.58
C PHE A 67 8.68 27.21 6.60
N LEU A 68 8.39 25.92 6.53
CA LEU A 68 8.93 24.89 7.44
C LEU A 68 10.45 24.77 7.35
N THR A 69 11.04 24.93 6.16
CA THR A 69 12.51 24.91 6.01
C THR A 69 13.20 26.19 6.49
N ALA A 70 12.46 27.28 6.66
CA ALA A 70 13.00 28.60 6.97
C ALA A 70 12.63 29.12 8.36
N ILE A 71 12.17 28.28 9.28
CA ILE A 71 11.80 28.68 10.65
C ILE A 71 13.04 29.25 11.36
N ALA A 72 12.91 30.48 11.85
CA ALA A 72 14.00 31.23 12.49
C ALA A 72 13.78 31.42 13.98
N SER A 73 12.55 31.76 14.38
CA SER A 73 12.23 32.07 15.76
C SER A 73 10.78 31.78 16.09
N THR A 74 10.53 31.61 17.39
CA THR A 74 9.19 31.42 17.94
C THR A 74 8.97 32.34 19.13
N MET A 75 7.76 32.86 19.26
CA MET A 75 7.34 33.73 20.36
C MET A 75 6.00 33.25 20.90
N LYS A 76 5.93 33.03 22.22
CA LYS A 76 4.68 32.68 22.88
C LYS A 76 3.79 33.92 23.01
N HIS A 77 2.55 33.82 22.56
CA HIS A 77 1.55 34.87 22.66
C HIS A 77 0.26 34.29 23.26
N GLY A 78 0.08 34.48 24.57
CA GLY A 78 -0.99 33.80 25.31
C GLY A 78 -0.77 32.29 25.36
N ASN A 79 -1.76 31.53 24.88
CA ASN A 79 -1.73 30.07 24.83
C ASN A 79 -1.20 29.49 23.51
N GLU A 80 -0.82 30.34 22.55
CA GLU A 80 -0.36 29.91 21.23
C GLU A 80 1.05 30.45 20.94
N TYR A 81 1.80 29.74 20.08
CA TYR A 81 3.07 30.25 19.54
C TYR A 81 2.87 30.95 18.20
N LYS A 82 3.57 32.07 18.01
CA LYS A 82 3.81 32.69 16.71
C LYS A 82 5.18 32.27 16.21
N ILE A 83 5.24 31.82 14.97
CA ILE A 83 6.42 31.22 14.35
C ILE A 83 6.82 32.10 13.18
N THR A 84 8.07 32.53 13.18
CA THR A 84 8.59 33.50 12.21
C THR A 84 9.70 32.85 11.39
N SER A 85 9.63 33.00 10.06
CA SER A 85 10.68 32.54 9.17
C SER A 85 11.80 33.57 8.99
N HIS A 86 12.96 33.15 8.47
CA HIS A 86 14.06 34.07 8.12
C HIS A 86 13.68 35.13 7.08
N HIS A 87 12.55 34.94 6.39
CA HIS A 87 12.00 35.86 5.41
C HIS A 87 10.95 36.83 6.00
N GLY A 88 10.75 36.83 7.33
CA GLY A 88 9.82 37.72 8.02
C GLY A 88 8.34 37.30 7.95
N ILE A 89 8.05 36.13 7.38
CA ILE A 89 6.68 35.58 7.36
C ILE A 89 6.38 35.04 8.75
N THR A 90 5.23 35.42 9.31
CA THR A 90 4.78 34.95 10.63
C THR A 90 3.47 34.17 10.50
N LYS A 91 3.41 32.97 11.10
CA LYS A 91 2.19 32.15 11.18
C LYS A 91 1.92 31.75 12.62
N SER A 92 0.65 31.51 12.94
CA SER A 92 0.27 30.93 14.24
C SER A 92 0.58 29.42 14.23
N GLN A 93 0.85 28.85 15.40
CA GLN A 93 1.08 27.41 15.56
C GLN A 93 -0.08 26.58 14.99
N GLN A 94 -1.33 26.95 15.30
CA GLN A 94 -2.50 26.24 14.81
C GLN A 94 -2.64 26.34 13.29
N GLN A 95 -2.33 27.52 12.72
CA GLN A 95 -2.35 27.70 11.27
C GLN A 95 -1.39 26.72 10.58
N VAL A 96 -0.15 26.59 11.08
CA VAL A 96 0.84 25.69 10.46
C VAL A 96 0.42 24.22 10.60
N ILE A 97 -0.09 23.82 11.77
CA ILE A 97 -0.61 22.45 11.97
C ILE A 97 -1.72 22.14 10.96
N ASN A 98 -2.70 23.02 10.82
CA ASN A 98 -3.81 22.82 9.87
C ASN A 98 -3.31 22.75 8.42
N GLU A 99 -2.33 23.59 8.05
CA GLU A 99 -1.73 23.54 6.71
C GLU A 99 -0.99 22.22 6.46
N ILE A 100 -0.31 21.65 7.46
CA ILE A 100 0.33 20.33 7.37
C ILE A 100 -0.72 19.22 7.21
N GLU A 101 -1.80 19.22 8.00
CA GLU A 101 -2.88 18.22 7.90
C GLU A 101 -3.52 18.21 6.50
N VAL A 102 -3.75 19.39 5.92
CA VAL A 102 -4.27 19.50 4.55
C VAL A 102 -3.28 18.93 3.53
N LEU A 103 -1.97 19.12 3.73
CA LEU A 103 -0.96 18.55 2.84
C LEU A 103 -0.89 17.03 2.96
N GLU A 104 -0.95 16.48 4.17
CA GLU A 104 -0.99 15.03 4.41
C GLU A 104 -2.24 14.38 3.79
N GLU A 105 -3.41 15.00 3.95
CA GLU A 105 -4.65 14.52 3.32
C GLU A 105 -4.50 14.50 1.80
N LEU A 106 -3.92 15.55 1.21
CA LEU A 106 -3.65 15.64 -0.22
C LEU A 106 -2.68 14.54 -0.68
N ILE A 107 -1.53 14.40 -0.02
CA ILE A 107 -0.52 13.38 -0.37
C ILE A 107 -1.13 11.99 -0.27
N THR A 108 -1.86 11.70 0.81
CA THR A 108 -2.53 10.42 1.02
C THR A 108 -3.57 10.16 -0.06
N LYS A 109 -4.44 11.13 -0.35
CA LYS A 109 -5.49 11.02 -1.37
C LYS A 109 -4.93 10.81 -2.77
N GLU A 110 -3.89 11.55 -3.15
CA GLU A 110 -3.31 11.47 -4.49
C GLU A 110 -2.42 10.23 -4.65
N SER A 111 -1.73 9.80 -3.58
CA SER A 111 -1.08 8.47 -3.54
C SER A 111 -2.12 7.36 -3.70
N ASN A 112 -3.29 7.51 -3.07
CA ASN A 112 -4.37 6.54 -3.17
C ASN A 112 -5.08 6.55 -4.54
N LYS A 113 -5.11 7.69 -5.24
CA LYS A 113 -5.65 7.80 -6.61
C LYS A 113 -4.77 7.13 -7.67
N ARG A 114 -3.46 6.95 -7.42
CA ARG A 114 -2.57 6.21 -8.32
C ARG A 114 -2.80 4.71 -8.29
N PHE A 115 -3.46 4.18 -7.27
CA PHE A 115 -3.92 2.81 -7.34
C PHE A 115 -5.03 2.71 -8.39
N ASN A 116 -4.82 1.84 -9.37
CA ASN A 116 -5.98 1.15 -9.91
C ASN A 116 -6.59 0.42 -8.70
N TYR A 117 -7.89 0.57 -8.50
CA TYR A 117 -8.61 -0.16 -7.46
C TYR A 117 -8.68 -1.64 -7.87
N THR A 118 -7.52 -2.28 -7.80
CA THR A 118 -7.25 -3.62 -8.29
C THR A 118 -6.65 -4.41 -7.15
N VAL A 119 -7.18 -5.61 -6.97
CA VAL A 119 -6.52 -6.65 -6.21
C VAL A 119 -5.69 -7.46 -7.20
N PHE A 120 -4.36 -7.34 -7.13
CA PHE A 120 -3.48 -8.11 -8.00
C PHE A 120 -3.35 -9.53 -7.45
N TYR A 121 -3.68 -10.52 -8.26
CA TYR A 121 -3.61 -11.93 -7.89
C TYR A 121 -2.41 -12.62 -8.55
N SER A 122 -1.43 -12.97 -7.72
CA SER A 122 -0.29 -13.81 -8.07
C SER A 122 -0.59 -15.26 -7.67
N TRP A 123 -0.57 -16.17 -8.64
CA TRP A 123 -1.00 -17.55 -8.45
C TRP A 123 0.12 -18.54 -8.77
N GLU A 124 0.17 -19.65 -8.06
CA GLU A 124 1.02 -20.78 -8.44
C GLU A 124 0.37 -21.56 -9.59
N SER A 125 1.16 -21.90 -10.60
CA SER A 125 0.67 -22.54 -11.83
C SER A 125 0.98 -24.03 -11.93
N ASP A 126 1.62 -24.61 -10.93
CA ASP A 126 2.20 -25.96 -11.00
C ASP A 126 1.28 -27.04 -10.41
N LEU A 127 0.34 -26.65 -9.55
CA LEU A 127 -0.67 -27.57 -9.00
C LEU A 127 -1.93 -27.60 -9.86
N GLU A 128 -2.82 -28.54 -9.54
CA GLU A 128 -4.11 -28.67 -10.21
C GLU A 128 -4.98 -27.42 -10.01
N ASN A 129 -5.19 -26.68 -11.10
CA ASN A 129 -5.98 -25.44 -11.14
C ASN A 129 -7.34 -25.55 -10.45
N LYS A 130 -7.99 -26.72 -10.48
CA LYS A 130 -9.30 -26.99 -9.84
C LYS A 130 -9.29 -26.69 -8.34
N TYR A 131 -8.21 -27.03 -7.63
CA TYR A 131 -8.10 -26.92 -6.18
C TYR A 131 -7.39 -25.65 -5.73
N ASN A 132 -6.63 -25.03 -6.64
CA ASN A 132 -5.82 -23.84 -6.36
C ASN A 132 -6.27 -22.67 -7.22
N ARG A 133 -5.52 -22.34 -8.29
CA ARG A 133 -5.73 -21.17 -9.14
C ARG A 133 -7.20 -20.79 -9.35
N ASN A 134 -8.01 -21.70 -9.89
CA ASN A 134 -9.42 -21.44 -10.22
C ASN A 134 -10.31 -21.34 -8.97
N PHE A 135 -9.97 -22.06 -7.90
CA PHE A 135 -10.71 -22.00 -6.64
C PHE A 135 -10.49 -20.66 -5.95
N ILE A 136 -9.23 -20.26 -5.78
CA ILE A 136 -8.84 -18.99 -5.17
C ILE A 136 -9.38 -17.82 -6.00
N GLU A 137 -9.17 -17.81 -7.32
CA GLU A 137 -9.65 -16.74 -8.19
C GLU A 137 -11.17 -16.55 -8.07
N LYS A 138 -11.95 -17.65 -8.07
CA LYS A 138 -13.40 -17.57 -7.86
C LYS A 138 -13.77 -17.04 -6.48
N CYS A 139 -13.01 -17.38 -5.44
CA CYS A 139 -13.28 -16.85 -4.10
C CYS A 139 -12.97 -15.35 -4.05
N LEU A 140 -11.84 -14.95 -4.64
CA LEU A 140 -11.40 -13.56 -4.72
C LEU A 140 -12.37 -12.68 -5.50
N GLU A 141 -12.80 -13.11 -6.68
CA GLU A 141 -13.81 -12.40 -7.47
C GLU A 141 -15.14 -12.22 -6.71
N ASN A 142 -15.57 -13.24 -5.96
CA ASN A 142 -16.79 -13.15 -5.15
C ASN A 142 -16.62 -12.24 -3.94
N ALA A 143 -15.46 -12.25 -3.29
CA ALA A 143 -15.12 -11.34 -2.20
C ALA A 143 -15.13 -9.89 -2.69
N VAL A 144 -14.42 -9.58 -3.78
CA VAL A 144 -14.40 -8.25 -4.40
C VAL A 144 -15.80 -7.78 -4.80
N LYS A 145 -16.65 -8.67 -5.35
CA LYS A 145 -18.06 -8.34 -5.61
C LYS A 145 -18.80 -7.91 -4.35
N ARG A 146 -18.64 -8.64 -3.23
CA ARG A 146 -19.28 -8.29 -1.95
C ARG A 146 -18.74 -6.97 -1.39
N VAL A 147 -17.44 -6.73 -1.47
CA VAL A 147 -16.83 -5.45 -1.06
C VAL A 147 -17.43 -4.29 -1.86
N ASN A 148 -17.50 -4.41 -3.19
CA ASN A 148 -18.09 -3.37 -4.05
C ASN A 148 -19.58 -3.09 -3.73
N THR A 149 -20.35 -4.07 -3.26
CA THR A 149 -21.74 -3.83 -2.85
C THR A 149 -21.86 -3.02 -1.55
N LYS A 150 -20.83 -3.04 -0.70
CA LYS A 150 -20.80 -2.32 0.58
C LYS A 150 -20.21 -0.91 0.47
N ILE A 151 -19.34 -0.69 -0.51
CA ILE A 151 -18.72 0.61 -0.78
C ILE A 151 -19.75 1.51 -1.47
N GLN A 152 -20.45 2.35 -0.71
CA GLN A 152 -21.30 3.41 -1.27
C GLN A 152 -20.43 4.60 -1.70
N ASN A 153 -20.51 5.00 -2.98
CA ASN A 153 -19.77 6.13 -3.57
C ASN A 153 -18.24 6.05 -3.51
N GLY A 154 -17.69 4.89 -3.16
CA GLY A 154 -16.26 4.66 -3.24
C GLY A 154 -15.84 3.97 -4.54
N PRO A 155 -14.55 3.67 -4.64
CA PRO A 155 -13.97 3.20 -5.88
C PRO A 155 -14.34 1.75 -6.20
N PHE A 156 -14.54 1.46 -7.48
CA PHE A 156 -14.88 0.11 -7.94
C PHE A 156 -13.64 -0.78 -7.99
N ILE A 157 -13.61 -1.80 -7.15
CA ILE A 157 -12.50 -2.75 -7.05
C ILE A 157 -12.66 -3.85 -8.10
N LYS A 158 -11.59 -4.23 -8.78
CA LYS A 158 -11.55 -5.41 -9.67
C LYS A 158 -10.38 -6.33 -9.34
N VAL A 159 -10.45 -7.58 -9.76
CA VAL A 159 -9.29 -8.48 -9.72
C VAL A 159 -8.48 -8.25 -10.99
N ASP A 160 -7.17 -8.10 -10.86
CA ASP A 160 -6.22 -8.08 -11.98
C ASP A 160 -5.14 -9.14 -11.75
N LYS A 161 -4.48 -9.57 -12.83
CA LYS A 161 -3.45 -10.61 -12.81
C LYS A 161 -2.65 -10.57 -14.12
N ASP A 162 -1.47 -11.20 -14.14
CA ASP A 162 -0.61 -11.37 -15.31
C ASP A 162 -0.52 -10.12 -16.22
N THR A 163 -0.43 -10.29 -17.54
CA THR A 163 -0.42 -9.19 -18.53
C THR A 163 -1.81 -8.91 -19.13
N ARG A 164 -2.88 -9.52 -18.62
CA ARG A 164 -4.25 -9.42 -19.16
C ARG A 164 -4.75 -7.99 -19.22
N GLY A 165 -5.41 -7.63 -20.31
CA GLY A 165 -5.95 -6.28 -20.51
C GLY A 165 -4.93 -5.26 -21.02
N ILE A 166 -3.68 -5.68 -21.28
CA ILE A 166 -2.67 -4.86 -21.95
C ILE A 166 -2.60 -5.29 -23.42
N THR A 167 -2.57 -4.31 -24.34
CA THR A 167 -2.55 -4.53 -25.79
C THR A 167 -1.11 -4.66 -26.33
N GLY A 168 -0.96 -5.33 -27.46
CA GLY A 168 0.33 -5.50 -28.14
C GLY A 168 1.19 -6.61 -27.54
N SER A 169 2.52 -6.44 -27.61
CA SER A 169 3.51 -7.37 -27.06
C SER A 169 4.27 -6.65 -25.93
N PRO A 170 3.66 -6.49 -24.76
CA PRO A 170 4.29 -5.76 -23.67
C PRO A 170 5.44 -6.56 -23.06
N ASP A 171 6.43 -5.88 -22.50
CA ASP A 171 7.41 -6.52 -21.65
C ASP A 171 6.72 -7.11 -20.42
N ILE A 172 6.77 -8.44 -20.28
CA ILE A 172 5.95 -9.19 -19.32
C ILE A 172 6.29 -8.77 -17.89
N ILE A 173 7.58 -8.74 -17.56
CA ILE A 173 8.04 -8.44 -16.20
C ILE A 173 7.69 -6.99 -15.85
N THR A 174 8.06 -6.03 -16.70
CA THR A 174 7.77 -4.61 -16.47
C THR A 174 6.27 -4.37 -16.29
N THR A 175 5.43 -5.05 -17.07
CA THR A 175 3.97 -4.93 -16.99
C THR A 175 3.42 -5.48 -15.68
N ILE A 176 3.89 -6.65 -15.25
CA ILE A 176 3.47 -7.26 -13.99
C ILE A 176 3.88 -6.36 -12.82
N LEU A 177 5.13 -5.90 -12.80
CA LEU A 177 5.62 -5.01 -11.74
C LEU A 177 4.83 -3.69 -11.70
N GLN A 178 4.52 -3.10 -12.86
CA GLN A 178 3.67 -1.91 -12.95
C GLN A 178 2.24 -2.17 -12.45
N LYS A 179 1.66 -3.33 -12.73
CA LYS A 179 0.33 -3.67 -12.21
C LYS A 179 0.34 -3.91 -10.71
N ILE A 180 1.39 -4.55 -10.18
CA ILE A 180 1.59 -4.74 -8.74
C ILE A 180 1.73 -3.38 -8.07
N ASP A 181 2.56 -2.48 -8.61
CA ASP A 181 2.68 -1.10 -8.16
C ASP A 181 1.26 -0.53 -8.02
N HIS A 182 0.52 -0.41 -9.12
CA HIS A 182 -0.78 0.25 -9.11
C HIS A 182 -1.91 -0.54 -8.41
N SER A 183 -1.66 -1.59 -7.61
CA SER A 183 -2.69 -2.38 -6.95
C SER A 183 -2.91 -1.98 -5.49
N VAL A 184 -4.17 -1.87 -5.06
CA VAL A 184 -4.50 -1.55 -3.65
C VAL A 184 -4.19 -2.70 -2.69
N CYS A 185 -4.15 -3.91 -3.22
CA CYS A 185 -3.98 -5.16 -2.48
C CYS A 185 -3.30 -6.19 -3.39
N PHE A 186 -2.34 -6.92 -2.84
CA PHE A 186 -1.68 -8.03 -3.51
C PHE A 186 -2.01 -9.34 -2.82
N VAL A 187 -2.41 -10.35 -3.58
CA VAL A 187 -2.80 -11.67 -3.09
C VAL A 187 -1.85 -12.71 -3.70
N ALA A 188 -1.17 -13.48 -2.84
CA ALA A 188 -0.20 -14.48 -3.25
C ALA A 188 -0.66 -15.90 -2.87
N ASP A 189 -0.74 -16.80 -3.84
CA ASP A 189 -0.86 -18.24 -3.57
C ASP A 189 0.53 -18.83 -3.28
N VAL A 190 0.85 -18.97 -1.99
CA VAL A 190 2.12 -19.50 -1.50
C VAL A 190 2.07 -21.01 -1.24
N THR A 191 1.06 -21.70 -1.79
CA THR A 191 0.97 -23.16 -1.68
C THR A 191 2.23 -23.83 -2.23
N SER A 192 2.75 -24.79 -1.49
CA SER A 192 3.92 -25.56 -1.91
C SER A 192 3.67 -26.31 -3.22
N ILE A 193 4.52 -26.07 -4.21
CA ILE A 193 4.49 -26.78 -5.51
C ILE A 193 5.36 -28.04 -5.50
N GLY A 194 6.22 -28.20 -4.50
CA GLY A 194 7.07 -29.38 -4.37
C GLY A 194 7.93 -29.32 -3.11
N MET A 195 8.74 -30.35 -2.91
CA MET A 195 9.65 -30.46 -1.78
C MET A 195 11.05 -30.80 -2.27
N ILE A 196 12.04 -30.07 -1.77
CA ILE A 196 13.46 -30.36 -1.99
C ILE A 196 14.04 -30.85 -0.66
N ARG A 197 14.37 -32.14 -0.61
CA ARG A 197 14.70 -32.86 0.64
C ARG A 197 13.53 -32.80 1.62
N GLU A 198 13.58 -31.92 2.61
CA GLU A 198 12.53 -31.71 3.61
C GLU A 198 12.04 -30.25 3.63
N LYS A 199 12.37 -29.46 2.61
CA LYS A 199 11.94 -28.07 2.51
C LYS A 199 10.87 -27.94 1.43
N HIS A 200 9.70 -27.45 1.80
CA HIS A 200 8.67 -27.11 0.84
C HIS A 200 9.05 -25.86 0.06
N VAL A 201 8.70 -25.85 -1.22
CA VAL A 201 9.06 -24.79 -2.16
C VAL A 201 7.77 -24.26 -2.79
N PRO A 202 7.42 -22.99 -2.55
CA PRO A 202 6.37 -22.29 -3.29
C PRO A 202 6.81 -21.98 -4.72
N ASN A 203 5.87 -21.55 -5.56
CA ASN A 203 6.19 -21.15 -6.93
C ASN A 203 7.17 -19.95 -6.96
N PRO A 204 8.29 -20.04 -7.70
CA PRO A 204 9.31 -18.99 -7.70
C PRO A 204 8.86 -17.67 -8.32
N ASN A 205 7.92 -17.68 -9.28
CA ASN A 205 7.36 -16.46 -9.85
C ASN A 205 6.49 -15.73 -8.82
N VAL A 206 5.67 -16.48 -8.08
CA VAL A 206 4.88 -15.91 -6.97
C VAL A 206 5.80 -15.31 -5.91
N MET A 207 6.89 -15.98 -5.57
CA MET A 207 7.85 -15.46 -4.58
C MET A 207 8.57 -14.20 -5.07
N PHE A 208 8.91 -14.11 -6.36
CA PHE A 208 9.47 -12.90 -6.97
C PHE A 208 8.49 -11.73 -6.90
N GLU A 209 7.25 -11.95 -7.34
CA GLU A 209 6.19 -10.93 -7.31
C GLU A 209 5.85 -10.51 -5.89
N LEU A 210 5.81 -11.45 -4.93
CA LEU A 210 5.61 -11.19 -3.52
C LEU A 210 6.72 -10.30 -2.93
N GLY A 211 7.98 -10.62 -3.21
CA GLY A 211 9.11 -9.80 -2.76
C GLY A 211 9.01 -8.36 -3.26
N TYR A 212 8.62 -8.19 -4.52
CA TYR A 212 8.38 -6.86 -5.10
C TYR A 212 7.17 -6.17 -4.48
N ALA A 213 6.05 -6.87 -4.30
CA ALA A 213 4.83 -6.34 -3.69
C ALA A 213 5.07 -5.88 -2.25
N LEU A 214 5.85 -6.62 -1.46
CA LEU A 214 6.23 -6.21 -0.11
C LEU A 214 7.04 -4.92 -0.11
N SER A 215 7.93 -4.73 -1.09
CA SER A 215 8.70 -3.50 -1.25
C SER A 215 7.85 -2.34 -1.75
N SER A 216 6.91 -2.60 -2.67
CA SER A 216 6.11 -1.57 -3.31
C SER A 216 4.93 -1.17 -2.42
N LEU A 217 4.09 -2.12 -2.01
CA LEU A 217 2.79 -1.89 -1.35
C LEU A 217 2.81 -1.90 0.18
N SER A 218 3.88 -2.38 0.81
CA SER A 218 4.00 -2.70 2.25
C SER A 218 3.36 -4.02 2.69
N PHE A 219 3.67 -4.46 3.91
CA PHE A 219 3.18 -5.72 4.49
C PHE A 219 1.66 -5.68 4.73
N GLU A 220 1.13 -4.51 5.06
CA GLU A 220 -0.27 -4.28 5.43
C GLU A 220 -1.20 -4.48 4.23
N ARG A 221 -0.71 -4.34 2.99
CA ARG A 221 -1.49 -4.48 1.75
C ARG A 221 -1.31 -5.85 1.06
N VAL A 222 -0.69 -6.82 1.73
CA VAL A 222 -0.39 -8.16 1.18
C VAL A 222 -1.16 -9.26 1.91
N ILE A 223 -1.86 -10.10 1.15
CA ILE A 223 -2.57 -11.29 1.63
C ILE A 223 -1.87 -12.54 1.12
N LEU A 224 -1.39 -13.38 2.04
CA LEU A 224 -0.85 -14.69 1.71
C LEU A 224 -1.95 -15.76 1.81
N ILE A 225 -2.04 -16.64 0.83
CA ILE A 225 -3.01 -17.74 0.79
C ILE A 225 -2.27 -19.08 0.65
N CYS A 226 -2.69 -20.09 1.40
CA CYS A 226 -2.14 -21.43 1.32
C CYS A 226 -3.24 -22.50 1.34
N ASN A 227 -3.18 -23.43 0.38
CA ASN A 227 -3.96 -24.67 0.42
C ASN A 227 -3.28 -25.68 1.34
N ILE A 228 -3.79 -25.83 2.56
CA ILE A 228 -3.20 -26.76 3.56
C ILE A 228 -3.47 -28.24 3.24
N ALA A 229 -4.13 -28.55 2.11
CA ALA A 229 -4.16 -29.91 1.58
C ALA A 229 -2.83 -30.33 0.92
N LYS A 230 -1.94 -29.37 0.63
CA LYS A 230 -0.68 -29.61 -0.12
C LYS A 230 0.58 -29.46 0.74
N CYS A 231 0.50 -28.72 1.85
CA CYS A 231 1.60 -28.55 2.79
C CYS A 231 1.08 -28.06 4.15
N GLU A 232 1.86 -28.26 5.21
CA GLU A 232 1.62 -27.58 6.48
C GLU A 232 2.31 -26.22 6.51
N LEU A 233 1.75 -25.27 7.27
CA LEU A 233 2.32 -23.91 7.35
C LEU A 233 3.74 -23.89 7.91
N LYS A 234 4.06 -24.82 8.84
CA LYS A 234 5.39 -24.93 9.44
C LYS A 234 6.46 -25.36 8.43
N ASP A 235 6.05 -25.98 7.32
CA ASP A 235 6.96 -26.52 6.33
C ASP A 235 7.28 -25.51 5.22
N LEU A 236 6.49 -24.42 5.14
CA LEU A 236 6.77 -23.30 4.25
C LEU A 236 8.11 -22.63 4.60
N PRO A 237 8.75 -21.96 3.63
CA PRO A 237 9.94 -21.14 3.86
C PRO A 237 9.82 -20.22 5.09
N PHE A 238 10.92 -20.07 5.83
CA PHE A 238 10.95 -19.41 7.14
C PHE A 238 10.40 -17.97 7.12
N ASP A 239 10.58 -17.26 6.01
CA ASP A 239 10.09 -15.90 5.77
C ASP A 239 8.56 -15.84 5.73
N LEU A 240 7.91 -16.88 5.18
CA LEU A 240 6.45 -17.02 5.15
C LEU A 240 5.89 -17.52 6.48
N GLY A 241 6.60 -18.44 7.16
CA GLY A 241 6.16 -19.03 8.43
C GLY A 241 5.99 -18.03 9.58
N LEU A 242 6.57 -16.83 9.46
CA LEU A 242 6.44 -15.73 10.43
C LEU A 242 5.31 -14.74 10.09
N LYS A 243 4.55 -14.97 9.01
CA LYS A 243 3.50 -14.09 8.52
C LYS A 243 2.12 -14.69 8.75
N ARG A 244 1.09 -13.84 8.80
CA ARG A 244 -0.30 -14.29 8.81
C ARG A 244 -0.64 -14.85 7.43
N ILE A 245 -1.03 -16.13 7.37
CA ILE A 245 -1.41 -16.82 6.14
C ILE A 245 -2.88 -17.22 6.22
N MET A 246 -3.65 -16.85 5.21
CA MET A 246 -5.02 -17.28 5.04
C MET A 246 -5.05 -18.70 4.49
N THR A 247 -5.66 -19.63 5.21
CA THR A 247 -5.66 -21.05 4.83
C THR A 247 -7.01 -21.54 4.36
N TYR A 248 -6.99 -22.47 3.43
CA TYR A 248 -8.15 -23.27 3.07
C TYR A 248 -7.72 -24.71 2.79
N LYS A 249 -8.64 -25.67 2.85
CA LYS A 249 -8.37 -27.08 2.52
C LYS A 249 -9.31 -27.53 1.41
N TYR A 250 -8.76 -27.74 0.22
CA TYR A 250 -9.53 -28.30 -0.89
C TYR A 250 -8.65 -29.23 -1.74
N GLU A 251 -9.15 -30.44 -1.95
CA GLU A 251 -8.51 -31.53 -2.71
C GLU A 251 -9.59 -32.45 -3.31
N ASP A 252 -9.19 -33.47 -4.08
CA ASP A 252 -10.12 -34.31 -4.84
C ASP A 252 -11.17 -35.02 -3.96
N ASN A 253 -10.74 -35.53 -2.81
CA ASN A 253 -11.60 -36.26 -1.86
C ASN A 253 -12.45 -35.34 -0.96
N THR A 254 -12.47 -34.03 -1.21
CA THR A 254 -13.27 -33.09 -0.41
C THR A 254 -14.75 -33.25 -0.73
N SER A 255 -15.57 -33.52 0.29
CA SER A 255 -17.02 -33.64 0.12
C SER A 255 -17.65 -32.35 -0.41
N ALA A 256 -18.81 -32.46 -1.07
CA ALA A 256 -19.52 -31.30 -1.62
C ALA A 256 -19.87 -30.25 -0.55
N GLU A 257 -20.26 -30.71 0.64
CA GLU A 257 -20.57 -29.84 1.78
C GLU A 257 -19.31 -29.16 2.33
N ALA A 258 -18.22 -29.91 2.54
CA ALA A 258 -16.95 -29.35 3.00
C ALA A 258 -16.39 -28.32 2.01
N LYS A 259 -16.50 -28.59 0.70
CA LYS A 259 -16.14 -27.65 -0.36
C LYS A 259 -16.96 -26.35 -0.27
N LYS A 260 -18.27 -26.45 -0.07
CA LYS A 260 -19.16 -25.28 0.04
C LYS A 260 -18.80 -24.43 1.26
N GLN A 261 -18.60 -25.06 2.42
CA GLN A 261 -18.19 -24.38 3.66
C GLN A 261 -16.81 -23.73 3.52
N CYS A 262 -15.83 -24.46 2.99
CA CYS A 262 -14.49 -23.98 2.71
C CYS A 262 -14.51 -22.75 1.79
N LYS A 263 -15.30 -22.81 0.71
CA LYS A 263 -15.46 -21.69 -0.23
C LYS A 263 -16.08 -20.47 0.46
N GLN A 264 -17.17 -20.64 1.21
CA GLN A 264 -17.84 -19.53 1.88
C GLN A 264 -16.90 -18.85 2.89
N LYS A 265 -16.20 -19.64 3.72
CA LYS A 265 -15.25 -19.13 4.70
C LYS A 265 -14.09 -18.37 4.04
N LEU A 266 -13.55 -18.89 2.93
CA LEU A 266 -12.48 -18.19 2.21
C LEU A 266 -12.97 -16.85 1.63
N ILE A 267 -14.19 -16.81 1.08
CA ILE A 267 -14.78 -15.57 0.57
C ILE A 267 -14.96 -14.54 1.70
N GLU A 268 -15.47 -14.93 2.86
CA GLU A 268 -15.68 -14.03 4.01
C GLU A 268 -14.36 -13.47 4.53
N ASN A 269 -13.33 -14.31 4.66
CA ASN A 269 -12.01 -13.88 5.09
C ASN A 269 -11.36 -12.91 4.09
N LEU A 270 -11.46 -13.20 2.79
CA LEU A 270 -10.96 -12.31 1.73
C LEU A 270 -11.72 -10.98 1.70
N GLU A 271 -13.04 -11.03 1.83
CA GLU A 271 -13.89 -9.85 1.86
C GLU A 271 -13.49 -8.92 3.02
N GLN A 272 -13.33 -9.47 4.22
CA GLN A 272 -12.90 -8.69 5.39
C GLN A 272 -11.50 -8.10 5.18
N ALA A 273 -10.52 -8.92 4.78
CA ALA A 273 -9.15 -8.46 4.60
C ALA A 273 -9.04 -7.36 3.53
N ILE A 274 -9.73 -7.53 2.39
CA ILE A 274 -9.74 -6.51 1.32
C ILE A 274 -10.41 -5.23 1.80
N GLN A 275 -11.51 -5.33 2.54
CA GLN A 275 -12.20 -4.16 3.09
C GLN A 275 -11.31 -3.38 4.06
N GLU A 276 -10.58 -4.07 4.94
CA GLU A 276 -9.62 -3.45 5.86
C GLU A 276 -8.49 -2.75 5.08
N ILE A 277 -7.90 -3.42 4.08
CA ILE A 277 -6.80 -2.88 3.26
C ILE A 277 -7.21 -1.63 2.46
N VAL A 278 -8.42 -1.65 1.88
CA VAL A 278 -8.95 -0.51 1.11
C VAL A 278 -9.24 0.69 2.00
N SER A 279 -9.43 0.47 3.30
CA SER A 279 -9.70 1.54 4.28
C SER A 279 -8.43 2.12 4.91
N LEU A 280 -7.23 1.62 4.56
CA LEU A 280 -5.92 2.16 4.95
C LEU A 280 -5.57 3.43 4.16
#